data_AF-A0A8J7Y3Q7-F1
#
_entry.id   AF-A0A8J7Y3Q7-F1
#
_cell.length_a   1.000
_cell.length_b   1.000
_cell.length_c   1.000
_cell.angle_alpha   90.00
_cell.angle_beta   90.00
_cell.angle_gamma   90.00
#
_symmetry.space_group_name_H-M   'P 1'
#
loop_
_entity.id
_entity.type
_entity.pdbx_description
1 polymer ?
#
loop_
_entity_poly.entity_id
_entity_poly.type
_entity_poly.pdbx_seq_one_letter_code
_entity_poly.pdbx_strand_id
1 'polypeptide(L)'
;MKMSELNLLVRDPDANASLKKMFETCPSCKTKKIYTALRFALTQQTQCETCQKDVQEFMQYFMKALSETVITPQMLTDFLKRLPINPKKLVLTLKSMATFGVTTPATLGAPFQIVWDFSSKCNIKTCKQCYASQVFASGIEDISLEEAFSIIDKLADMDV
;
A
#
# COMPACT_ATOMS: atom_id res chain seq x y z
N MET A 1 12.75 7.74 23.07
CA MET A 1 13.17 7.80 21.65
C MET A 1 12.99 9.25 21.19
N LYS A 2 14.06 9.98 20.91
CA LYS A 2 13.95 11.39 20.48
C LYS A 2 13.35 11.41 19.06
N MET A 3 12.27 12.17 18.83
CA MET A 3 11.66 12.32 17.48
C MET A 3 12.61 12.94 16.43
N SER A 4 13.82 13.35 16.84
CA SER A 4 14.84 13.89 15.96
C SER A 4 15.51 12.85 15.07
N GLU A 5 15.39 11.56 15.37
CA GLU A 5 16.08 10.45 14.67
C GLU A 5 15.22 9.74 13.61
N LEU A 6 14.16 10.39 13.09
CA LEU A 6 13.26 9.76 12.12
C LEU A 6 13.60 10.09 10.66
N ASN A 7 14.26 9.12 10.02
CA ASN A 7 14.39 8.75 8.61
C ASN A 7 14.85 9.80 7.58
N LEU A 8 16.12 9.67 7.17
CA LEU A 8 16.73 10.30 5.98
C LEU A 8 15.79 10.23 4.75
N LEU A 9 15.16 9.08 4.50
CA LEU A 9 14.26 8.85 3.36
C LEU A 9 13.04 9.78 3.30
N VAL A 10 12.60 10.30 4.45
CA VAL A 10 11.39 11.12 4.53
C VAL A 10 11.73 12.60 4.62
N ARG A 11 12.85 12.95 5.28
CA ARG A 11 13.24 14.35 5.54
C ARG A 11 14.16 14.96 4.49
N ASP A 12 15.04 14.17 3.89
CA ASP A 12 15.92 14.65 2.82
C ASP A 12 15.07 14.87 1.55
N PRO A 13 15.07 16.08 0.95
CA PRO A 13 14.23 16.37 -0.20
C PRO A 13 14.47 15.46 -1.40
N ASP A 14 15.73 15.09 -1.66
CA ASP A 14 16.11 14.25 -2.79
C ASP A 14 15.73 12.79 -2.53
N ALA A 15 15.98 12.30 -1.31
CA ALA A 15 15.56 10.97 -0.90
C ALA A 15 14.03 10.82 -0.90
N ASN A 16 13.31 11.86 -0.45
CA ASN A 16 11.84 11.89 -0.46
C ASN A 16 11.29 11.93 -1.90
N ALA A 17 11.92 12.70 -2.80
CA ALA A 17 11.56 12.72 -4.21
C ALA A 17 11.78 11.34 -4.86
N SER A 18 12.91 10.70 -4.59
CA SER A 18 13.21 9.33 -5.03
C SER A 18 12.17 8.33 -4.51
N LEU A 19 11.82 8.41 -3.23
CA LEU A 19 10.76 7.60 -2.62
C LEU A 19 9.38 7.86 -3.25
N LYS A 20 9.01 9.12 -3.51
CA LYS A 20 7.73 9.47 -4.17
C LYS A 20 7.64 8.86 -5.57
N LYS A 21 8.73 8.91 -6.32
CA LYS A 21 8.85 8.31 -7.67
C LYS A 21 8.56 6.81 -7.67
N MET A 22 8.87 6.11 -6.56
CA MET A 22 8.58 4.68 -6.43
C MET A 22 7.09 4.34 -6.43
N PHE A 23 6.21 5.29 -6.09
CA PHE A 23 4.76 5.09 -6.08
C PHE A 23 4.08 5.42 -7.42
N GLU A 24 4.83 5.93 -8.39
CA GLU A 24 4.33 6.18 -9.75
C GLU A 24 4.20 4.87 -10.54
N THR A 25 3.19 4.81 -11.41
CA THR A 25 3.00 3.70 -12.34
C THR A 25 4.00 3.80 -13.50
N CYS A 26 4.73 2.72 -13.76
CA CYS A 26 5.64 2.64 -14.90
C CYS A 26 4.87 2.47 -16.21
N PRO A 27 5.19 3.22 -17.28
CA PRO A 27 4.49 3.10 -18.56
C PRO A 27 4.73 1.77 -19.28
N SER A 28 5.86 1.11 -19.03
CA SER A 28 6.21 -0.18 -19.66
C SER A 28 5.52 -1.37 -18.99
N CYS A 29 5.73 -1.55 -17.68
CA CYS A 29 5.19 -2.71 -16.95
C CYS A 29 3.84 -2.47 -16.26
N LYS A 30 3.26 -1.26 -16.38
CA LYS A 30 1.94 -0.88 -15.86
C LYS A 30 1.73 -1.15 -14.36
N THR A 31 2.81 -1.26 -13.60
CA THR A 31 2.79 -1.43 -12.14
C THR A 31 3.53 -0.27 -11.47
N LYS A 32 3.23 -0.01 -10.19
CA LYS A 32 4.01 0.95 -9.40
C LYS A 32 5.43 0.43 -9.24
N LYS A 33 6.43 1.30 -9.40
CA LYS A 33 7.86 0.92 -9.39
C LYS A 33 8.26 0.22 -8.07
N ILE A 34 7.63 0.57 -6.96
CA ILE A 34 7.85 -0.06 -5.64
C ILE A 34 7.55 -1.56 -5.66
N TYR A 35 6.56 -2.02 -6.43
CA TYR A 35 6.27 -3.44 -6.57
C TYR A 35 7.37 -4.18 -7.34
N THR A 36 8.07 -3.51 -8.25
CA THR A 36 9.25 -4.06 -8.92
C THR A 36 10.40 -4.24 -7.92
N ALA A 37 10.65 -3.25 -7.06
CA ALA A 37 11.66 -3.34 -6.00
C ALA A 37 11.35 -4.46 -4.99
N LEU A 38 10.09 -4.57 -4.55
CA LEU A 38 9.64 -5.64 -3.65
C LEU A 38 9.76 -7.02 -4.28
N ARG A 39 9.36 -7.18 -5.55
CA ARG A 39 9.53 -8.45 -6.28
C ARG A 39 11.00 -8.85 -6.36
N PHE A 40 11.88 -7.91 -6.70
CA PHE A 40 13.31 -8.19 -6.74
C PHE A 40 13.85 -8.66 -5.38
N ALA A 41 13.47 -7.99 -4.29
CA ALA A 41 13.88 -8.38 -2.94
C ALA A 41 13.39 -9.77 -2.53
N LEU A 42 12.22 -10.19 -3.03
CA LEU A 42 11.59 -11.48 -2.67
C LEU A 42 12.03 -12.63 -3.57
N THR A 43 12.10 -12.42 -4.89
CA THR A 43 12.29 -13.49 -5.89
C THR A 43 13.62 -13.46 -6.63
N GLN A 44 14.40 -12.39 -6.50
CA GLN A 44 15.64 -12.15 -7.27
C GLN A 44 15.47 -12.22 -8.80
N GLN A 45 14.23 -12.10 -9.32
CA GLN A 45 13.95 -12.15 -10.75
C GLN A 45 14.15 -10.79 -11.43
N THR A 46 14.31 -10.82 -12.77
CA THR A 46 14.61 -9.68 -13.63
C THR A 46 13.54 -8.58 -13.53
N GLN A 47 14.03 -7.35 -13.34
CA GLN A 47 13.20 -6.17 -13.23
C GLN A 47 12.81 -5.64 -14.62
N CYS A 48 11.77 -4.82 -14.68
CA CYS A 48 11.51 -3.98 -15.85
C CYS A 48 12.71 -3.02 -16.04
N GLU A 49 13.38 -3.08 -17.20
CA GLU A 49 14.56 -2.25 -17.50
C GLU A 49 14.26 -0.75 -17.34
N THR A 50 13.05 -0.32 -17.70
CA THR A 50 12.60 1.06 -17.50
C THR A 50 12.54 1.47 -16.04
N CYS A 51 12.24 0.56 -15.12
CA CYS A 51 12.21 0.83 -13.68
C CYS A 51 13.61 0.79 -13.04
N GLN A 52 14.60 0.18 -13.69
CA GLN A 52 15.87 -0.19 -13.06
C GLN A 52 16.61 1.02 -12.49
N LYS A 53 16.68 2.13 -13.24
CA LYS A 53 17.35 3.36 -12.79
C LYS A 53 16.69 3.93 -11.53
N ASP A 54 15.36 4.01 -11.53
CA ASP A 54 14.59 4.56 -10.41
C ASP A 54 14.71 3.68 -9.17
N VAL A 55 14.67 2.35 -9.36
CA VAL A 55 14.89 1.39 -8.27
C VAL A 55 16.30 1.51 -7.72
N GLN A 56 17.33 1.62 -8.57
CA GLN A 56 18.72 1.77 -8.12
C GLN A 56 18.94 3.06 -7.32
N GLU A 57 18.43 4.18 -7.82
CA GLU A 57 18.47 5.48 -7.13
C GLU A 57 17.80 5.40 -5.76
N PHE A 58 16.59 4.85 -5.70
CA PHE A 58 15.88 4.62 -4.43
C PHE A 58 16.68 3.74 -3.47
N MET A 59 17.25 2.64 -3.98
CA MET A 59 18.01 1.71 -3.15
C MET A 59 19.28 2.36 -2.56
N GLN A 60 19.91 3.32 -3.24
CA GLN A 60 21.06 4.05 -2.68
C GLN A 60 20.65 4.85 -1.43
N TYR A 61 19.57 5.63 -1.52
CA TYR A 61 19.04 6.38 -0.37
C TYR A 61 18.53 5.45 0.73
N PHE A 62 17.87 4.35 0.35
CA PHE A 62 17.33 3.37 1.27
C PHE A 62 18.43 2.67 2.06
N MET A 63 19.50 2.23 1.40
CA MET A 63 20.65 1.59 2.06
C MET A 63 21.40 2.56 2.97
N LYS A 64 21.54 3.83 2.56
CA LYS A 64 22.11 4.87 3.42
C LYS A 64 21.27 5.07 4.68
N ALA A 65 19.95 5.20 4.54
CA ALA A 65 19.05 5.33 5.68
C ALA A 65 19.08 4.08 6.58
N LEU A 66 19.12 2.87 6.01
CA LEU A 66 19.25 1.63 6.77
C LEU A 66 20.55 1.56 7.56
N SER A 67 21.66 2.06 7.01
CA SER A 67 22.97 2.04 7.69
C SER A 67 23.00 2.87 8.97
N GLU A 68 22.08 3.81 9.13
CA GLU A 68 21.88 4.62 10.34
C GLU A 68 20.98 3.92 11.38
N THR A 69 20.50 2.71 11.07
CA THR A 69 19.63 1.91 11.95
C THR A 69 20.32 0.61 12.39
N VAL A 70 19.73 -0.07 13.38
CA VAL A 70 20.17 -1.40 13.83
C VAL A 70 19.69 -2.51 12.86
N ILE A 71 18.91 -2.19 11.85
CA ILE A 71 18.27 -3.15 10.95
C ILE A 71 19.25 -3.54 9.82
N THR A 72 19.56 -4.83 9.72
CA THR A 72 20.38 -5.34 8.61
C THR A 72 19.53 -5.66 7.37
N PRO A 73 20.13 -5.67 6.15
CA PRO A 73 19.42 -6.08 4.94
C PRO A 73 18.83 -7.49 5.02
N GLN A 74 19.50 -8.40 5.74
CA GLN A 74 19.03 -9.76 5.96
C GLN A 74 17.79 -9.78 6.86
N MET A 75 17.79 -9.02 7.96
CA MET A 75 16.62 -8.89 8.85
C MET A 75 15.41 -8.34 8.10
N LEU A 76 15.62 -7.34 7.24
CA LEU A 76 14.56 -6.78 6.41
C LEU A 76 14.02 -7.81 5.42
N THR A 77 14.91 -8.53 4.73
CA THR A 77 14.52 -9.57 3.77
C THR A 77 13.74 -10.69 4.44
N ASP A 78 14.19 -11.14 5.62
CA ASP A 78 13.51 -12.18 6.40
C ASP A 78 12.16 -11.68 6.92
N PHE A 79 12.07 -10.41 7.34
CA PHE A 79 10.81 -9.78 7.68
C PHE A 79 9.85 -9.78 6.50
N LEU A 80 10.29 -9.28 5.33
CA LEU A 80 9.47 -9.23 4.11
C LEU A 80 8.99 -10.63 3.67
N LYS A 81 9.84 -11.67 3.80
CA LYS A 81 9.46 -13.06 3.51
C LYS A 81 8.45 -13.65 4.50
N ARG A 82 8.52 -13.22 5.77
CA ARG A 82 7.64 -13.71 6.84
C ARG A 82 6.31 -12.98 6.89
N LEU A 83 6.17 -11.82 6.26
CA LEU A 83 4.93 -11.09 6.25
C LEU A 83 3.85 -11.91 5.51
N PRO A 84 2.79 -12.39 6.20
CA PRO A 84 1.58 -12.85 5.52
C PRO A 84 0.77 -11.67 4.94
N ILE A 85 1.33 -10.45 5.02
CA ILE A 85 0.70 -9.18 4.68
C ILE A 85 0.75 -9.02 3.16
N ASN A 86 -0.41 -8.76 2.57
CA ASN A 86 -0.55 -8.28 1.21
C ASN A 86 0.42 -7.09 0.98
N PRO A 87 1.37 -7.16 0.02
CA PRO A 87 2.38 -6.13 -0.20
C PRO A 87 1.78 -4.74 -0.40
N LYS A 88 0.51 -4.65 -0.82
CA LYS A 88 -0.27 -3.41 -0.86
C LYS A 88 -0.30 -2.65 0.47
N LYS A 89 -0.49 -3.32 1.62
CA LYS A 89 -0.54 -2.64 2.93
C LYS A 89 0.80 -2.02 3.30
N LEU A 90 1.90 -2.71 2.98
CA LEU A 90 3.25 -2.16 3.16
C LEU A 90 3.46 -0.94 2.25
N VAL A 91 3.09 -1.07 0.97
CA VAL A 91 3.19 0.03 -0.01
C VAL A 91 2.36 1.24 0.43
N LEU A 92 1.11 1.03 0.87
CA LEU A 92 0.24 2.07 1.40
C LEU A 92 0.87 2.78 2.61
N THR A 93 1.46 2.02 3.53
CA THR A 93 2.15 2.57 4.71
C THR A 93 3.33 3.45 4.28
N LEU A 94 4.19 2.95 3.41
CA LEU A 94 5.35 3.70 2.90
C LEU A 94 4.93 4.94 2.11
N LYS A 95 3.88 4.84 1.29
CA LYS A 95 3.32 5.96 0.53
C LYS A 95 2.77 7.05 1.45
N SER A 96 2.09 6.62 2.51
CA SER A 96 1.54 7.53 3.52
C SER A 96 2.65 8.27 4.26
N MET A 97 3.71 7.56 4.66
CA MET A 97 4.90 8.17 5.28
C MET A 97 5.64 9.13 4.34
N ALA A 98 5.75 8.79 3.06
CA ALA A 98 6.38 9.66 2.06
C ALA A 98 5.57 10.95 1.81
N THR A 99 4.25 10.88 1.96
CA THR A 99 3.32 11.98 1.69
C THR A 99 3.14 12.89 2.91
N PHE A 100 2.89 12.29 4.07
CA PHE A 100 2.50 13.02 5.29
C PHE A 100 3.62 13.10 6.33
N GLY A 101 4.76 12.44 6.09
CA GLY A 101 5.76 12.18 7.11
C GLY A 101 5.32 11.07 8.06
N VAL A 102 6.14 10.80 9.07
CA VAL A 102 5.76 9.87 10.14
C VAL A 102 5.06 10.64 11.25
N THR A 103 3.76 10.43 11.37
CA THR A 103 2.89 11.14 12.33
C THR A 103 2.41 10.20 13.44
N THR A 104 2.07 10.77 14.59
CA THR A 104 1.39 10.07 15.69
C THR A 104 0.12 10.86 16.07
N PRO A 105 -1.09 10.31 15.89
CA PRO A 105 -1.40 9.01 15.27
C PRO A 105 -0.98 8.95 13.78
N ALA A 106 -0.81 7.74 13.25
CA ALA A 106 -0.39 7.55 11.86
C ALA A 106 -1.46 8.05 10.88
N THR A 107 -1.06 8.91 9.95
CA THR A 107 -1.93 9.41 8.87
C THR A 107 -1.76 8.50 7.67
N LEU A 108 -2.84 7.85 7.23
CA LEU A 108 -2.83 6.96 6.07
C LEU A 108 -3.47 7.63 4.86
N GLY A 109 -2.92 7.40 3.67
CA GLY A 109 -3.48 7.89 2.40
C GLY A 109 -4.70 7.10 1.91
N ALA A 110 -4.99 5.95 2.52
CA ALA A 110 -6.15 5.09 2.24
C ALA A 110 -6.38 4.15 3.46
N PRO A 111 -7.56 3.54 3.60
CA PRO A 111 -7.80 2.53 4.64
C PRO A 111 -7.08 1.21 4.35
N PHE A 112 -6.65 0.47 5.38
CA PHE A 112 -6.04 -0.87 5.20
C PHE A 112 -7.04 -1.97 4.83
N GLN A 113 -8.32 -1.74 5.13
CA GLN A 113 -9.40 -2.68 4.88
C GLN A 113 -10.68 -1.88 4.71
N ILE A 114 -11.51 -2.31 3.77
CA ILE A 114 -12.85 -1.79 3.57
C ILE A 114 -13.82 -2.94 3.83
N VAL A 115 -14.86 -2.65 4.59
CA VAL A 115 -16.04 -3.50 4.69
C VAL A 115 -17.11 -2.83 3.86
N TRP A 116 -17.67 -3.55 2.90
CA TRP A 116 -18.60 -3.01 1.93
C TRP A 116 -19.78 -3.93 1.73
N ASP A 117 -20.97 -3.41 2.03
CA ASP A 117 -22.24 -4.05 1.74
C ASP A 117 -22.65 -3.73 0.30
N PHE A 118 -22.15 -4.52 -0.66
CA PHE A 118 -22.42 -4.30 -2.09
C PHE A 118 -23.78 -4.81 -2.55
N SER A 119 -24.47 -5.61 -1.73
CA SER A 119 -25.84 -6.06 -1.98
C SER A 119 -26.64 -6.10 -0.68
N SER A 120 -27.88 -5.65 -0.79
CA SER A 120 -28.90 -5.69 0.26
C SER A 120 -29.72 -6.99 0.24
N LYS A 121 -29.44 -7.92 -0.68
CA LYS A 121 -30.21 -9.15 -0.83
C LYS A 121 -29.73 -10.23 0.15
N CYS A 122 -30.64 -10.68 1.02
CA CYS A 122 -30.40 -11.79 1.94
C CYS A 122 -31.56 -12.79 1.88
N ASN A 123 -31.27 -14.09 1.81
CA ASN A 123 -32.28 -15.15 1.83
C ASN A 123 -32.73 -15.55 3.24
N ILE A 124 -32.15 -14.97 4.30
CA ILE A 124 -32.52 -15.20 5.69
C ILE A 124 -33.41 -14.05 6.18
N LYS A 125 -34.72 -14.31 6.27
CA LYS A 125 -35.73 -13.29 6.60
C LYS A 125 -35.94 -13.06 8.10
N THR A 126 -35.49 -13.98 8.95
CA THR A 126 -35.85 -14.05 10.38
C THR A 126 -34.67 -13.74 11.32
N CYS A 127 -33.58 -13.15 10.83
CA CYS A 127 -32.41 -12.86 11.66
C CYS A 127 -32.70 -11.70 12.63
N LYS A 128 -33.00 -12.04 13.90
CA LYS A 128 -33.37 -11.07 14.95
C LYS A 128 -32.24 -10.11 15.35
N GLN A 129 -30.98 -10.48 15.10
CA GLN A 129 -29.79 -9.71 15.48
C GLN A 129 -29.09 -9.10 14.25
N CYS A 130 -29.80 -8.97 13.12
CA CYS A 130 -29.24 -8.40 11.91
C CYS A 130 -29.22 -6.87 11.97
N TYR A 131 -28.02 -6.31 12.01
CA TYR A 131 -27.81 -4.86 11.98
C TYR A 131 -28.32 -4.21 10.69
N ALA A 132 -28.28 -4.95 9.56
CA ALA A 132 -28.66 -4.47 8.24
C ALA A 132 -30.14 -4.70 7.89
N SER A 133 -30.94 -5.27 8.79
CA SER A 133 -32.35 -5.62 8.53
C SER A 133 -33.21 -4.45 8.04
N GLN A 134 -32.98 -3.25 8.58
CA GLN A 134 -33.70 -2.03 8.17
C GLN A 134 -33.28 -1.54 6.78
N VAL A 135 -32.00 -1.71 6.42
CA VAL A 135 -31.44 -1.37 5.10
C VAL A 135 -31.99 -2.32 4.03
N PHE A 136 -32.18 -3.59 4.35
CA PHE A 136 -32.80 -4.54 3.43
C PHE A 136 -34.30 -4.26 3.22
N ALA A 137 -34.96 -3.66 4.21
CA ALA A 137 -36.37 -3.31 4.14
C ALA A 137 -36.64 -1.97 3.42
N SER A 138 -35.62 -1.14 3.17
CA SER A 138 -35.80 0.20 2.59
C SER A 138 -35.87 0.23 1.06
N GLY A 139 -35.72 -0.91 0.39
CA GLY A 139 -35.86 -1.01 -1.07
C GLY A 139 -34.78 -0.27 -1.86
N ILE A 140 -33.60 -0.07 -1.27
CA ILE A 140 -32.45 0.52 -1.95
C ILE A 140 -32.03 -0.41 -3.11
N GLU A 141 -31.87 0.16 -4.30
CA GLU A 141 -31.32 -0.57 -5.42
C GLU A 141 -29.83 -0.83 -5.20
N ASP A 142 -29.44 -2.10 -5.36
CA ASP A 142 -28.03 -2.47 -5.39
C ASP A 142 -27.36 -1.81 -6.60
N ILE A 143 -26.06 -1.49 -6.46
CA ILE A 143 -25.28 -0.95 -7.57
C ILE A 143 -25.18 -1.96 -8.73
N SER A 144 -24.92 -1.44 -9.93
CA SER A 144 -24.64 -2.29 -11.09
C SER A 144 -23.31 -3.04 -10.96
N LEU A 145 -23.15 -4.09 -11.75
CA LEU A 145 -21.93 -4.88 -11.79
C LEU A 145 -20.74 -4.04 -12.27
N GLU A 146 -20.98 -3.17 -13.25
CA GLU A 146 -20.00 -2.27 -13.84
C GLU A 146 -19.50 -1.24 -12.81
N GLU A 147 -20.41 -0.67 -12.03
CA GLU A 147 -20.06 0.22 -10.91
C GLU A 147 -19.25 -0.54 -9.86
N ALA A 148 -19.60 -1.79 -9.57
CA ALA A 148 -18.91 -2.58 -8.57
C ALA A 148 -17.45 -2.84 -8.97
N PHE A 149 -17.22 -3.25 -10.21
CA PHE A 149 -15.86 -3.41 -10.73
C PHE A 149 -15.10 -2.09 -10.77
N SER A 150 -15.74 -0.99 -11.17
CA SER A 150 -15.10 0.33 -11.15
C SER A 150 -14.67 0.75 -9.74
N ILE A 151 -15.44 0.44 -8.71
CA ILE A 151 -15.06 0.69 -7.31
C ILE A 151 -13.87 -0.19 -6.93
N ILE A 152 -13.91 -1.49 -7.24
CA ILE A 152 -12.81 -2.42 -6.95
C ILE A 152 -11.51 -1.94 -7.59
N ASP A 153 -11.55 -1.50 -8.85
CA ASP A 153 -10.38 -0.99 -9.57
C ASP A 153 -9.82 0.26 -8.89
N LYS A 154 -10.68 1.22 -8.51
CA LYS A 154 -10.27 2.43 -7.77
C LYS A 154 -9.62 2.09 -6.43
N LEU A 155 -10.18 1.13 -5.70
CA LEU A 155 -9.62 0.67 -4.42
C LEU A 155 -8.27 -0.03 -4.62
N ALA A 156 -8.15 -0.86 -5.66
CA ALA A 156 -6.89 -1.51 -6.00
C ALA A 156 -5.80 -0.50 -6.38
N ASP A 157 -6.14 0.55 -7.13
CA ASP A 157 -5.24 1.66 -7.48
C ASP A 157 -4.79 2.46 -6.24
N MET A 158 -5.59 2.48 -5.19
CA MET A 158 -5.26 3.07 -3.89
C MET A 158 -4.43 2.14 -2.97
N ASP A 159 -4.06 0.94 -3.44
CA ASP A 159 -3.39 -0.11 -2.64
C ASP A 159 -4.23 -0.62 -1.46
N VAL A 160 -5.56 -0.65 -1.64
CA VAL A 160 -6.51 -1.31 -0.72
C VAL A 160 -6.74 -2.77 -1.15
#